data_AF-A0A368SFJ2-F1
#
_entry.id   AF-A0A368SFJ2-F1
#
_cell.length_a   1.000
_cell.length_b   1.000
_cell.length_c   1.000
_cell.angle_alpha   90.00
_cell.angle_beta   90.00
_cell.angle_gamma   90.00
#
_symmetry.space_group_name_H-M   'P 1'
#
loop_
_entity.id
_entity.type
_entity.pdbx_description
1 polymer ?
#
loop_
_entity_poly.entity_id
_entity_poly.type
_entity_poly.pdbx_seq_one_letter_code
_entity_poly.pdbx_strand_id
1 'polypeptide(L)'
;MDMASVATNPSLFKSAGIDEKAIRKDKPEELVKALAEAKAEAIKLKLHGDCAPGRDQTALLITSDQVMVSKGMIRERPRSAEEAREFIKGYSGDRAFAVNFVLVSNLSTGATRGGWDIPEIKFQHIPDDFIDKVVNQGDMTCVAGGLKLTHPSVLPFIKELRSRSSKRAHREAYSRITGSRSIVDRFATRSCRGIRCERASCQRYPVVF
;
A
#
# COMPACT_ATOMS: atom_id res chain seq x y z
N MET A 1 9.94 2.26 3.01
CA MET A 1 9.97 3.03 4.27
C MET A 1 8.89 2.47 5.15
N ASP A 2 9.24 1.93 6.31
CA ASP A 2 8.32 1.65 7.41
C ASP A 2 7.70 2.96 7.89
N MET A 3 6.63 3.41 7.24
CA MET A 3 5.93 4.63 7.66
C MET A 3 4.74 4.23 8.51
N ALA A 4 4.83 4.59 9.78
CA ALA A 4 3.69 4.66 10.65
C ALA A 4 3.65 6.05 11.26
N SER A 5 2.48 6.67 11.17
CA SER A 5 2.24 8.01 11.65
C SER A 5 1.30 7.93 12.83
N VAL A 6 1.71 8.49 13.96
CA VAL A 6 0.81 8.77 15.07
C VAL A 6 0.30 10.20 14.87
N ALA A 7 -0.98 10.34 14.54
CA ALA A 7 -1.63 11.64 14.48
C ALA A 7 -1.93 12.11 15.93
N THR A 8 -0.91 12.71 16.54
CA THR A 8 -0.99 13.60 17.70
C THR A 8 -0.83 15.05 17.25
N ASN A 9 -0.99 16.02 18.13
CA ASN A 9 -0.56 17.40 17.87
C ASN A 9 0.72 17.68 18.68
N PRO A 10 1.92 17.70 18.07
CA PRO A 10 2.24 17.48 16.65
C PRO A 10 2.25 15.98 16.24
N SER A 11 2.15 15.71 14.93
CA SER A 11 2.18 14.36 14.36
C SER A 11 3.55 13.72 14.58
N LEU A 12 3.58 12.48 15.08
CA LEU A 12 4.80 11.78 15.46
C LEU A 12 5.03 10.60 14.54
N PHE A 13 6.16 10.58 13.82
CA PHE A 13 6.56 9.45 12.99
C PHE A 13 7.42 8.49 13.80
N LYS A 14 7.02 7.22 13.86
CA LYS A 14 7.81 6.17 14.52
C LYS A 14 8.04 5.01 13.54
N SER A 15 9.27 4.53 13.46
CA SER A 15 9.56 3.28 12.76
C SER A 15 9.10 2.08 13.59
N ALA A 16 8.37 1.16 12.96
CA ALA A 16 7.92 -0.06 13.60
C ALA A 16 9.10 -1.00 13.95
N GLY A 17 10.13 -1.04 13.11
CA GLY A 17 11.31 -1.89 13.32
C GLY A 17 10.96 -3.38 13.36
N ILE A 18 9.94 -3.79 12.60
CA ILE A 18 9.57 -5.19 12.47
C ILE A 18 10.43 -5.86 11.40
N ASP A 19 10.64 -7.17 11.52
CA ASP A 19 11.17 -7.96 10.41
C ASP A 19 10.02 -8.28 9.44
N GLU A 20 9.77 -7.37 8.49
CA GLU A 20 8.76 -7.56 7.43
C GLU A 20 8.97 -8.89 6.70
N LYS A 21 10.21 -9.41 6.62
CA LYS A 21 10.50 -10.64 5.88
C LYS A 21 10.02 -11.90 6.59
N ALA A 22 9.86 -11.88 7.90
CA ALA A 22 9.30 -12.98 8.67
C ALA A 22 7.79 -13.16 8.42
N ILE A 23 7.12 -12.12 7.91
CA ILE A 23 5.68 -12.13 7.63
C ILE A 23 5.48 -12.42 6.14
N ARG A 24 4.97 -13.61 5.84
CA ARG A 24 4.71 -14.06 4.46
C ARG A 24 3.29 -14.54 4.31
N LYS A 25 2.67 -14.18 3.18
CA LYS A 25 1.33 -14.60 2.77
C LYS A 25 1.32 -14.81 1.26
N ASP A 26 0.57 -15.80 0.80
CA ASP A 26 0.49 -16.11 -0.63
C ASP A 26 -0.29 -15.05 -1.41
N LYS A 27 -1.30 -14.45 -0.76
CA LYS A 27 -2.11 -13.39 -1.38
C LYS A 27 -1.54 -12.02 -1.06
N PRO A 28 -1.35 -11.15 -2.06
CA PRO A 28 -0.81 -9.81 -1.85
C PRO A 28 -1.66 -8.98 -0.88
N GLU A 29 -2.99 -9.10 -0.94
CA GLU A 29 -3.91 -8.37 -0.07
C GLU A 29 -3.80 -8.78 1.40
N GLU A 30 -3.53 -10.07 1.64
CA GLU A 30 -3.33 -10.60 2.99
C GLU A 30 -1.94 -10.22 3.51
N LEU A 31 -0.93 -10.19 2.63
CA LEU A 31 0.42 -9.77 2.96
C LEU A 31 0.45 -8.34 3.48
N VAL A 32 -0.04 -7.37 2.70
CA VAL A 32 0.03 -5.95 3.09
C VAL A 32 -0.81 -5.64 4.32
N LYS A 33 -1.93 -6.37 4.50
CA LYS A 33 -2.74 -6.25 5.70
C LYS A 33 -1.98 -6.76 6.92
N ALA A 34 -1.39 -7.96 6.85
CA ALA A 34 -0.66 -8.54 7.96
C ALA A 34 0.55 -7.68 8.36
N LEU A 35 1.26 -7.10 7.39
CA LEU A 35 2.37 -6.20 7.64
C LEU A 35 1.92 -4.90 8.32
N ALA A 36 0.83 -4.27 7.85
CA ALA A 36 0.28 -3.07 8.49
C ALA A 36 -0.19 -3.36 9.93
N GLU A 37 -0.85 -4.50 10.17
CA GLU A 37 -1.26 -4.94 11.50
C GLU A 37 -0.03 -5.17 12.42
N ALA A 38 1.01 -5.83 11.93
CA ALA A 38 2.25 -6.04 12.68
C ALA A 38 2.96 -4.72 13.01
N LYS A 39 2.98 -3.76 12.07
CA LYS A 39 3.49 -2.40 12.31
C LYS A 39 2.72 -1.70 13.42
N ALA A 40 1.39 -1.84 13.42
CA ALA A 40 0.55 -1.21 14.43
C ALA A 40 0.83 -1.78 15.82
N GLU A 41 0.92 -3.10 15.95
CA GLU A 41 1.21 -3.76 17.24
C GLU A 41 2.61 -3.41 17.75
N ALA A 42 3.63 -3.42 16.89
CA ALA A 42 4.99 -3.04 17.28
C ALA A 42 5.07 -1.60 17.81
N ILE A 43 4.32 -0.68 17.21
CA ILE A 43 4.32 0.72 17.65
C ILE A 43 3.50 0.91 18.91
N LYS A 44 2.36 0.23 19.03
CA LYS A 44 1.60 0.21 20.29
C LYS A 44 2.51 -0.23 21.44
N LEU A 45 3.28 -1.31 21.29
CA LEU A 45 4.22 -1.77 22.31
C LEU A 45 5.25 -0.70 22.69
N LYS A 46 5.84 0.00 21.69
CA LYS A 46 6.77 1.11 21.94
C LYS A 46 6.12 2.29 22.67
N LEU A 47 4.85 2.58 22.37
CA LEU A 47 4.09 3.66 23.01
C LEU A 47 3.63 3.32 24.44
N HIS A 48 3.59 2.04 24.83
CA HIS A 48 3.34 1.65 26.22
C HIS A 48 4.60 1.78 27.09
N GLY A 49 5.80 1.75 26.49
CA GLY A 49 7.09 1.90 27.19
C GLY A 49 7.58 3.34 27.32
N ASP A 50 7.34 4.19 26.31
CA ASP A 50 7.64 5.63 26.35
C ASP A 50 6.37 6.41 26.71
N CYS A 51 6.40 7.20 27.80
CA CYS A 51 5.40 8.19 28.23
C CYS A 51 4.10 8.14 27.41
N ALA A 52 3.20 7.21 27.77
CA ALA A 52 1.90 7.10 27.14
C ALA A 52 1.26 8.50 27.05
N PRO A 53 0.64 8.86 25.91
CA PRO A 53 -0.04 10.14 25.79
C PRO A 53 -0.97 10.29 26.99
N GLY A 54 -0.87 11.44 27.69
CA GLY A 54 -1.70 11.71 28.85
C GLY A 54 -3.16 11.38 28.54
N ARG A 55 -3.91 10.88 29.53
CA ARG A 55 -5.27 10.31 29.38
C ARG A 55 -6.28 11.19 28.61
N ASP A 56 -5.95 12.46 28.35
CA ASP A 56 -6.74 13.43 27.57
C ASP A 56 -6.40 13.56 26.07
N GLN A 57 -5.35 12.91 25.54
CA GLN A 57 -5.04 12.98 24.11
C GLN A 57 -5.60 11.80 23.32
N THR A 58 -6.64 12.07 22.52
CA THR A 58 -7.10 11.14 21.49
C THR A 58 -6.03 11.06 20.40
N ALA A 59 -5.26 9.97 20.39
CA ALA A 59 -4.23 9.72 19.39
C ALA A 59 -4.70 8.63 18.40
N LEU A 60 -4.54 8.89 17.11
CA LEU A 60 -4.76 7.90 16.05
C LEU A 60 -3.40 7.38 15.57
N LEU A 61 -3.25 6.06 15.49
CA LEU A 61 -2.12 5.40 14.87
C LEU A 61 -2.52 4.97 13.45
N ILE A 62 -1.80 5.47 12.46
CA ILE A 62 -1.96 5.12 11.06
C ILE A 62 -0.76 4.28 10.64
N THR A 63 -1.02 3.13 10.06
CA THR A 63 0.00 2.20 9.55
C THR A 63 -0.40 1.75 8.16
N SER A 64 0.57 1.47 7.31
CA SER A 64 0.31 1.00 5.95
C SER A 64 1.41 0.09 5.44
N ASP A 65 1.06 -0.70 4.44
CA ASP A 65 2.03 -1.40 3.61
C ASP A 65 1.57 -1.51 2.16
N GLN A 66 2.55 -1.61 1.26
CA GLN A 66 2.34 -1.63 -0.19
C GLN A 66 3.28 -2.63 -0.87
N VAL A 67 2.71 -3.39 -1.81
CA VAL A 67 3.46 -4.23 -2.76
C VAL A 67 2.97 -4.00 -4.19
N MET A 68 3.83 -4.29 -5.16
CA MET A 68 3.45 -4.28 -6.58
C MET A 68 3.19 -5.69 -7.08
N VAL A 69 2.16 -5.87 -7.89
CA VAL A 69 1.84 -7.17 -8.51
C VAL A 69 1.82 -7.01 -10.02
N SER A 70 2.64 -7.78 -10.73
CA SER A 70 2.55 -7.92 -12.19
C SER A 70 2.94 -9.33 -12.60
N LYS A 71 2.31 -9.86 -13.66
CA LYS A 71 2.55 -11.24 -14.13
C LYS A 71 2.47 -12.29 -13.01
N GLY A 72 1.56 -12.10 -12.05
CA GLY A 72 1.34 -13.00 -10.92
C GLY A 72 2.41 -12.96 -9.82
N MET A 73 3.45 -12.13 -9.95
CA MET A 73 4.51 -12.01 -8.97
C MET A 73 4.30 -10.81 -8.04
N ILE A 74 4.46 -11.04 -6.74
CA ILE A 74 4.52 -10.00 -5.71
C ILE A 74 5.94 -9.41 -5.72
N ARG A 75 6.03 -8.10 -5.85
CA ARG A 75 7.26 -7.32 -5.87
C ARG A 75 7.24 -6.33 -4.70
N GLU A 76 8.02 -6.65 -3.68
CA GLU A 76 8.30 -5.77 -2.54
C GLU A 76 9.36 -4.74 -2.94
N ARG A 77 10.10 -4.18 -1.98
CA ARG A 77 11.28 -3.35 -2.27
C ARG A 77 12.41 -4.23 -2.83
N PRO A 78 13.04 -3.86 -3.96
CA PRO A 78 14.18 -4.60 -4.48
C PRO A 78 15.37 -4.51 -3.52
N ARG A 79 16.14 -5.60 -3.47
CA ARG A 79 17.34 -5.80 -2.63
C ARG A 79 18.63 -5.50 -3.37
N SER A 80 18.57 -5.46 -4.70
CA SER A 80 19.71 -5.16 -5.54
C SER A 80 19.29 -4.40 -6.81
N ALA A 81 20.29 -3.86 -7.51
CA ALA A 81 20.12 -3.19 -8.78
C ALA A 81 19.55 -4.14 -9.86
N GLU A 82 19.98 -5.39 -9.84
CA GLU A 82 19.54 -6.45 -10.76
C GLU A 82 18.06 -6.78 -10.53
N GLU A 83 17.65 -6.94 -9.27
CA GLU A 83 16.24 -7.18 -8.94
C GLU A 83 15.36 -5.98 -9.33
N ALA A 84 15.85 -4.75 -9.11
CA ALA A 84 15.15 -3.55 -9.54
C ALA A 84 14.98 -3.52 -11.08
N ARG A 85 16.03 -3.88 -11.83
CA ARG A 85 15.99 -3.99 -13.29
C ARG A 85 14.96 -5.02 -13.75
N GLU A 86 14.94 -6.19 -13.14
CA GLU A 86 13.95 -7.25 -13.43
C GLU A 86 12.52 -6.80 -13.15
N PHE A 87 12.30 -6.07 -12.05
CA PHE A 87 10.99 -5.56 -11.68
C PHE A 87 10.48 -4.56 -12.72
N ILE A 88 11.29 -3.56 -13.06
CA ILE A 88 10.92 -2.51 -14.02
C ILE A 88 10.69 -3.10 -15.41
N LYS A 89 11.55 -4.02 -15.85
CA LYS A 89 11.38 -4.75 -17.11
C LYS A 89 10.10 -5.58 -17.12
N GLY A 90 9.71 -6.12 -15.97
CA GLY A 90 8.46 -6.83 -15.75
C GLY A 90 7.20 -5.97 -15.99
N TYR A 91 7.30 -4.65 -15.91
CA TYR A 91 6.19 -3.73 -16.17
C TYR A 91 6.08 -3.31 -17.65
N SER A 92 7.20 -3.31 -18.39
CA SER A 92 7.28 -2.78 -19.75
C SER A 92 6.22 -3.41 -20.67
N GLY A 93 5.33 -2.56 -21.21
CA GLY A 93 4.23 -2.99 -22.09
C GLY A 93 3.11 -3.78 -21.42
N ASP A 94 3.08 -3.87 -20.08
CA ASP A 94 2.13 -4.69 -19.33
C ASP A 94 1.41 -3.87 -18.23
N ARG A 95 0.62 -4.57 -17.42
CA ARG A 95 -0.16 -4.02 -16.30
C ARG A 95 0.49 -4.42 -14.97
N ALA A 96 0.45 -3.49 -14.03
CA ALA A 96 0.81 -3.74 -12.64
C ALA A 96 -0.30 -3.22 -11.71
N PHE A 97 -0.35 -3.80 -10.52
CA PHE A 97 -1.28 -3.38 -9.46
C PHE A 97 -0.48 -2.97 -8.25
N ALA A 98 -0.72 -1.77 -7.74
CA ALA A 98 -0.19 -1.36 -6.45
C ALA A 98 -1.17 -1.81 -5.37
N VAL A 99 -0.88 -2.89 -4.66
CA VAL A 99 -1.74 -3.37 -3.58
C VAL A 99 -1.31 -2.66 -2.32
N ASN A 100 -2.15 -1.74 -1.81
CA ASN A 100 -1.90 -0.98 -0.59
C ASN A 100 -2.98 -1.29 0.45
N PHE A 101 -2.60 -1.35 1.71
CA PHE A 101 -3.54 -1.41 2.83
C PHE A 101 -3.18 -0.35 3.87
N VAL A 102 -4.19 0.40 4.30
CA VAL A 102 -4.07 1.40 5.36
C VAL A 102 -4.90 0.95 6.55
N LEU A 103 -4.31 0.97 7.74
CA LEU A 103 -4.93 0.65 9.01
C LEU A 103 -4.86 1.86 9.94
N VAL A 104 -6.02 2.30 10.41
CA VAL A 104 -6.19 3.35 11.41
C VAL A 104 -6.62 2.70 12.72
N SER A 105 -5.86 2.96 13.78
CA SER A 105 -6.11 2.48 15.14
C SER A 105 -6.31 3.66 16.08
N ASN A 106 -7.44 3.72 16.77
CA ASN A 106 -7.66 4.68 17.84
C ASN A 106 -7.01 4.14 19.12
N LEU A 107 -5.97 4.82 19.61
CA LEU A 107 -5.18 4.35 20.74
C LEU A 107 -5.93 4.46 22.07
N SER A 108 -6.88 5.38 22.19
CA SER A 108 -7.68 5.60 23.41
C SER A 108 -8.76 4.53 23.59
N THR A 109 -9.38 4.09 22.50
CA THR A 109 -10.50 3.12 22.52
C THR A 109 -10.09 1.70 22.14
N GLY A 110 -8.90 1.53 21.55
CA GLY A 110 -8.45 0.27 20.95
C GLY A 110 -9.13 -0.10 19.63
N ALA A 111 -10.08 0.71 19.14
CA ALA A 111 -10.81 0.42 17.91
C ALA A 111 -9.91 0.55 16.67
N THR A 112 -10.08 -0.35 15.69
CA THR A 112 -9.33 -0.33 14.43
C THR A 112 -10.24 -0.40 13.22
N ARG A 113 -9.83 0.28 12.14
CA ARG A 113 -10.48 0.29 10.82
C ARG A 113 -9.41 0.33 9.74
N GLY A 114 -9.55 -0.51 8.73
CA GLY A 114 -8.62 -0.52 7.60
C GLY A 114 -9.31 -0.72 6.26
N GLY A 115 -8.60 -0.40 5.19
CA GLY A 115 -9.08 -0.48 3.82
C GLY A 115 -7.95 -0.71 2.83
N TRP A 116 -8.29 -1.43 1.76
CA TRP A 116 -7.39 -1.64 0.62
C TRP A 116 -7.60 -0.55 -0.42
N ASP A 117 -6.51 -0.06 -0.98
CA ASP A 117 -6.47 0.70 -2.21
C ASP A 117 -5.63 -0.07 -3.22
N ILE A 118 -6.20 -0.38 -4.38
CA ILE A 118 -5.54 -1.19 -5.39
C ILE A 118 -5.72 -0.52 -6.76
N PRO A 119 -4.92 0.51 -7.08
CA PRO A 119 -4.91 1.06 -8.42
C PRO A 119 -4.20 0.13 -9.40
N GLU A 120 -4.72 0.12 -10.62
CA GLU A 120 -4.11 -0.54 -11.77
C GLU A 120 -3.33 0.48 -12.59
N ILE A 121 -2.10 0.13 -12.93
CA ILE A 121 -1.21 0.92 -13.77
C ILE A 121 -0.95 0.15 -15.06
N LYS A 122 -1.22 0.78 -16.19
CA LYS A 122 -0.86 0.26 -17.50
C LYS A 122 0.37 1.01 -18.01
N PHE A 123 1.44 0.27 -18.27
CA PHE A 123 2.66 0.83 -18.81
C PHE A 123 2.67 0.71 -20.33
N GLN A 124 3.30 1.68 -20.98
CA GLN A 124 3.81 1.49 -22.34
C GLN A 124 5.20 0.85 -22.29
N HIS A 125 5.85 0.71 -23.43
CA HIS A 125 7.21 0.22 -23.48
C HIS A 125 8.16 1.14 -22.69
N ILE A 126 8.90 0.55 -21.76
CA ILE A 126 9.97 1.20 -20.99
C ILE A 126 11.29 0.80 -21.63
N PRO A 127 12.07 1.75 -22.19
CA PRO A 127 13.36 1.48 -22.82
C PRO A 127 14.42 0.99 -21.83
N ASP A 128 15.29 0.07 -22.25
CA ASP A 128 16.36 -0.47 -21.40
C ASP A 128 17.32 0.64 -20.88
N ASP A 129 17.65 1.64 -21.71
CA ASP A 129 18.47 2.79 -21.30
C ASP A 129 17.86 3.58 -20.12
N PHE A 130 16.52 3.67 -20.09
CA PHE A 130 15.83 4.29 -18.97
C PHE A 130 15.93 3.43 -17.71
N ILE A 131 15.76 2.11 -17.85
CA ILE A 131 15.87 1.16 -16.73
C ILE A 131 17.27 1.26 -16.12
N ASP A 132 18.31 1.24 -16.95
CA ASP A 132 19.70 1.33 -16.47
C ASP A 132 19.96 2.65 -15.76
N LYS A 133 19.46 3.76 -16.31
CA LYS A 133 19.54 5.07 -15.67
C LYS A 133 18.89 5.08 -14.29
N VAL A 134 17.65 4.59 -14.15
CA VAL A 134 16.93 4.67 -12.87
C VAL A 134 17.51 3.73 -11.81
N VAL A 135 18.03 2.58 -12.24
CA VAL A 135 18.70 1.60 -11.37
C VAL A 135 20.02 2.18 -10.86
N ASN A 136 20.83 2.77 -11.75
CA ASN A 136 22.12 3.38 -11.37
C ASN A 136 21.96 4.60 -10.46
N GLN A 137 20.87 5.35 -10.61
CA GLN A 137 20.58 6.49 -9.73
C GLN A 137 20.16 6.07 -8.31
N GLY A 138 19.64 4.85 -8.12
CA GLY A 138 19.28 4.29 -6.80
C GLY A 138 18.03 4.89 -6.14
N ASP A 139 17.86 6.21 -6.18
CA ASP A 139 16.77 6.94 -5.52
C ASP A 139 15.37 6.51 -5.97
N MET A 140 15.24 6.12 -7.24
CA MET A 140 13.96 5.71 -7.83
C MET A 140 13.59 4.24 -7.54
N THR A 141 14.53 3.43 -7.06
CA THR A 141 14.33 1.99 -6.83
C THR A 141 14.08 1.63 -5.36
N CYS A 142 14.19 2.61 -4.45
CA CYS A 142 13.99 2.43 -3.02
C CYS A 142 12.52 2.26 -2.57
N VAL A 143 11.61 1.91 -3.49
CA VAL A 143 10.17 1.79 -3.27
C VAL A 143 9.66 0.39 -3.62
N ALA A 144 8.45 0.06 -3.17
CA ALA A 144 7.79 -1.19 -3.55
C ALA A 144 7.68 -1.30 -5.08
N GLY A 145 8.13 -2.43 -5.62
CA GLY A 145 8.20 -2.67 -7.05
C GLY A 145 9.29 -1.91 -7.80
N GLY A 146 10.18 -1.20 -7.12
CA GLY A 146 11.41 -0.65 -7.72
C GLY A 146 11.22 0.55 -8.65
N LEU A 147 10.04 1.18 -8.70
CA LEU A 147 9.81 2.35 -9.55
C LEU A 147 8.91 3.39 -8.87
N LYS A 148 9.44 4.61 -8.67
CA LYS A 148 8.68 5.72 -8.11
C LYS A 148 7.76 6.36 -9.17
N LEU A 149 6.49 5.97 -9.18
CA LEU A 149 5.48 6.42 -10.15
C LEU A 149 5.24 7.94 -10.17
N THR A 150 5.56 8.64 -9.08
CA THR A 150 5.41 10.11 -8.97
C THR A 150 6.57 10.88 -9.59
N HIS A 151 7.65 10.20 -9.99
CA HIS A 151 8.79 10.89 -10.58
C HIS A 151 8.48 11.33 -12.02
N PRO A 152 8.74 12.59 -12.41
CA PRO A 152 8.39 13.11 -13.73
C PRO A 152 8.92 12.29 -14.91
N SER A 153 10.09 11.68 -14.78
CA SER A 153 10.68 10.84 -15.83
C SER A 153 9.96 9.51 -16.05
N VAL A 154 9.14 9.05 -15.09
CA VAL A 154 8.35 7.81 -15.19
C VAL A 154 7.01 8.05 -15.86
N LEU A 155 6.45 9.26 -15.73
CA LEU A 155 5.13 9.63 -16.24
C LEU A 155 4.94 9.33 -17.75
N PRO A 156 5.92 9.58 -18.64
CA PRO A 156 5.78 9.23 -20.06
C PRO A 156 5.53 7.74 -20.29
N PHE A 157 5.93 6.87 -19.37
CA PHE A 157 5.75 5.42 -19.51
C PHE A 157 4.43 4.91 -18.92
N ILE A 158 3.65 5.76 -18.27
CA ILE A 158 2.33 5.40 -17.73
C ILE A 158 1.28 5.75 -18.80
N LYS A 159 0.77 4.72 -19.46
CA LYS A 159 -0.31 4.87 -20.44
C LYS A 159 -1.64 5.17 -19.78
N GLU A 160 -1.92 4.52 -18.66
CA GLU A 160 -3.18 4.68 -17.96
C GLU A 160 -3.01 4.36 -16.47
N LEU A 161 -3.64 5.17 -15.62
CA LEU A 161 -3.81 4.89 -14.19
C LEU A 161 -5.30 4.76 -13.90
N ARG A 162 -5.73 3.59 -13.46
CA ARG A 162 -7.11 3.32 -13.07
C ARG A 162 -7.19 3.08 -11.57
N SER A 163 -7.58 4.11 -10.81
CA SER A 163 -8.15 3.90 -9.48
C SER A 163 -9.66 3.72 -9.66
N ARG A 164 -10.16 2.49 -9.50
CA ARG A 164 -11.61 2.24 -9.58
C ARG A 164 -12.15 1.91 -8.20
N SER A 165 -12.92 2.83 -7.64
CA SER A 165 -13.86 2.61 -6.53
C SER A 165 -14.96 1.57 -6.87
N SER A 166 -15.06 1.13 -8.13
CA SER A 166 -16.02 0.11 -8.58
C SER A 166 -15.40 -1.30 -8.63
N LYS A 167 -15.82 -2.13 -7.67
CA LYS A 167 -15.24 -3.41 -7.24
C LYS A 167 -15.23 -4.56 -8.28
N ARG A 168 -15.94 -4.47 -9.40
CA ARG A 168 -16.24 -5.63 -10.28
C ARG A 168 -15.20 -5.90 -11.37
N ALA A 169 -14.77 -4.89 -12.12
CA ALA A 169 -13.81 -5.08 -13.22
C ALA A 169 -12.37 -5.32 -12.74
N HIS A 170 -12.00 -4.69 -11.61
CA HIS A 170 -10.70 -4.87 -10.98
C HIS A 170 -10.52 -6.31 -10.48
N ARG A 171 -11.59 -6.89 -9.92
CA ARG A 171 -11.63 -8.27 -9.43
C ARG A 171 -11.30 -9.27 -10.53
N GLU A 172 -11.84 -9.12 -11.74
CA GLU A 172 -11.57 -10.03 -12.85
C GLU A 172 -10.16 -9.89 -13.40
N ALA A 173 -9.67 -8.66 -13.60
CA ALA A 173 -8.31 -8.43 -14.10
C ALA A 173 -7.25 -8.88 -13.09
N TYR A 174 -7.43 -8.54 -11.81
CA TYR A 174 -6.53 -8.93 -10.73
C TYR A 174 -6.56 -10.45 -10.49
N SER A 175 -7.74 -11.08 -10.45
CA SER A 175 -7.88 -12.53 -10.26
C SER A 175 -7.24 -13.33 -11.40
N ARG A 176 -7.31 -12.84 -12.64
CA ARG A 176 -6.60 -13.47 -13.78
C ARG A 176 -5.08 -13.41 -13.63
N ILE A 177 -4.56 -12.37 -12.98
CA ILE A 177 -3.12 -12.17 -12.82
C ILE A 177 -2.59 -12.89 -11.59
N THR A 178 -3.34 -12.91 -10.49
CA THR A 178 -2.93 -13.55 -9.23
C THR A 178 -3.42 -15.00 -9.09
N GLY A 179 -4.19 -15.52 -10.05
CA GLY A 179 -4.78 -16.86 -10.02
C GLY A 179 -5.78 -17.10 -8.87
N SER A 180 -6.12 -16.07 -8.10
CA SER A 180 -6.86 -16.19 -6.85
C SER A 180 -8.34 -15.84 -7.02
N ARG A 181 -9.25 -16.74 -6.63
CA ARG A 181 -10.66 -16.39 -6.35
C ARG A 181 -10.71 -15.73 -4.96
N SER A 182 -10.85 -14.41 -4.90
CA SER A 182 -10.58 -13.64 -3.68
C SER A 182 -11.56 -13.94 -2.53
N ILE A 183 -11.05 -13.97 -1.29
CA ILE A 183 -11.83 -14.09 -0.04
C ILE A 183 -12.71 -12.85 0.26
N VAL A 184 -12.59 -11.81 -0.57
CA VAL A 184 -13.43 -10.59 -0.57
C VAL A 184 -14.90 -10.91 -0.85
N ASP A 185 -15.22 -12.13 -1.29
CA ASP A 185 -16.59 -12.63 -1.46
C ASP A 185 -17.40 -12.73 -0.16
N ARG A 186 -16.76 -12.84 1.02
CA ARG A 186 -17.48 -13.10 2.28
C ARG A 186 -17.74 -11.89 3.18
N PHE A 187 -17.06 -10.76 3.01
CA PHE A 187 -17.19 -9.61 3.92
C PHE A 187 -18.06 -8.46 3.40
N ALA A 188 -18.47 -8.47 2.12
CA ALA A 188 -19.27 -7.38 1.55
C ALA A 188 -20.78 -7.45 1.86
N THR A 189 -21.31 -8.56 2.37
CA THR A 189 -22.76 -8.77 2.53
C THR A 189 -23.31 -8.53 3.94
N ARG A 190 -22.49 -8.19 4.95
CA ARG A 190 -22.99 -8.11 6.35
C ARG A 190 -22.85 -6.79 7.11
N SER A 191 -22.22 -5.74 6.59
CA SER A 191 -22.02 -4.51 7.40
C SER A 191 -22.60 -3.23 6.80
N CYS A 192 -23.74 -3.31 6.10
CA CYS A 192 -24.53 -2.12 5.74
C CYS A 192 -26.04 -2.40 5.91
N ARG A 193 -26.47 -2.78 7.11
CA ARG A 193 -27.85 -2.53 7.55
C ARG A 193 -27.74 -1.67 8.80
N GLY A 194 -27.88 -0.35 8.69
CA GLY A 194 -28.04 0.48 9.88
C GLY A 194 -27.52 1.91 9.85
N ILE A 195 -26.76 2.35 8.84
CA ILE A 195 -26.32 3.76 8.78
C ILE A 195 -26.82 4.38 7.50
N ARG A 196 -27.82 5.25 7.67
CA ARG A 196 -28.43 6.08 6.64
C ARG A 196 -27.36 7.07 6.16
N CYS A 197 -26.79 6.83 4.98
CA CYS A 197 -25.81 7.72 4.38
C CYS A 197 -26.55 8.87 3.70
N GLU A 198 -26.72 9.98 4.41
CA GLU A 198 -27.15 11.23 3.78
C GLU A 198 -26.04 11.76 2.87
N ARG A 199 -26.46 12.24 1.71
CA ARG A 199 -25.61 12.84 0.69
C ARG A 199 -24.93 14.08 1.26
N ALA A 200 -23.60 14.07 1.31
CA ALA A 200 -22.83 15.31 1.42
C ALA A 200 -21.62 15.24 0.48
N SER A 201 -21.68 16.11 -0.52
CA SER A 201 -20.58 16.74 -1.24
C SER A 201 -19.26 15.97 -1.37
N CYS A 202 -19.03 15.51 -2.59
CA CYS A 202 -17.73 15.29 -3.18
C CYS A 202 -16.83 16.53 -2.96
N GLN A 203 -15.96 16.49 -1.96
CA GLN A 203 -14.91 17.48 -1.78
C GLN A 203 -13.57 16.75 -1.67
N ARG A 204 -12.69 17.17 -2.57
CA ARG A 204 -11.32 16.70 -2.77
C ARG A 204 -10.56 16.76 -1.45
N TYR A 205 -10.05 15.63 -0.98
CA TYR A 205 -8.91 15.62 -0.08
C TYR A 205 -7.69 15.17 -0.90
N PRO A 206 -6.59 15.94 -0.92
CA PRO A 206 -5.32 15.43 -1.40
C PRO A 206 -4.85 14.39 -0.39
N VAL A 207 -4.84 13.12 -0.79
CA VAL A 207 -4.15 12.08 -0.05
C VAL A 207 -2.66 12.31 -0.30
N VAL A 208 -2.01 13.02 0.62
CA VAL A 208 -0.55 13.16 0.65
C VAL A 208 -0.02 11.96 1.43
N PHE A 209 0.75 11.11 0.75
CA PHE A 209 1.67 10.15 1.38
C PHE A 209 3.00 10.85 1.68
#